data_AF-A0A1Y1MP47-F1
#
_entry.id   AF-A0A1Y1MP47-F1
#
_cell.length_a   1.000
_cell.length_b   1.000
_cell.length_c   1.000
_cell.angle_alpha   90.00
_cell.angle_beta   90.00
_cell.angle_gamma   90.00
#
_symmetry.space_group_name_H-M   'P 1'
#
loop_
_entity.id
_entity.type
_entity.pdbx_description
1 polymer ?
#
loop_
_entity_poly.entity_id
_entity_poly.type
_entity_poly.pdbx_seq_one_letter_code
_entity_poly.pdbx_strand_id
1 'polypeptide(L)'
;MSNTTFAHINVRSLTRNFVEFSEHVRMNKFDFVAVSETWLHNGIDSHIVAIENYNFLRKDRGSRGGGVGIYVKSNYKATFIEQDVSKTYEQLWLRVVDKNKVIFIVGVVYRPPNTNVLNFIAEFEDAMCNILPIHRNIYVL
;
A
#
# COMPACT_ATOMS: atom_id res chain seq x y z
N MET A 1 19.88 -8.72 10.69
CA MET A 1 19.00 -7.91 9.82
C MET A 1 18.55 -6.74 10.67
N SER A 2 18.65 -5.51 10.18
CA SER A 2 18.01 -4.37 10.86
C SER A 2 16.51 -4.62 10.98
N ASN A 3 15.87 -4.11 12.04
CA ASN A 3 14.42 -4.15 12.17
C ASN A 3 13.79 -3.35 11.02
N THR A 4 13.03 -4.02 10.15
CA THR A 4 12.19 -3.35 9.15
C THR A 4 11.01 -2.69 9.86
N THR A 5 10.75 -1.43 9.53
CA THR A 5 9.71 -0.62 10.18
C THR A 5 8.58 -0.29 9.22
N PHE A 6 7.35 -0.27 9.74
CA PHE A 6 6.12 -0.09 8.97
C PHE A 6 5.23 0.97 9.62
N ALA A 7 4.48 1.71 8.81
CA ALA A 7 3.39 2.56 9.25
C ALA A 7 2.19 2.41 8.31
N HIS A 8 0.99 2.64 8.83
CA HIS A 8 -0.22 2.78 8.03
C HIS A 8 -0.96 4.05 8.43
N ILE A 9 -1.31 4.86 7.43
CA ILE A 9 -2.07 6.09 7.62
C ILE A 9 -3.25 6.12 6.65
N ASN A 10 -4.45 6.31 7.18
CA ASN A 10 -5.59 6.72 6.36
C ASN A 10 -5.56 8.24 6.19
N VAL A 11 -5.15 8.72 5.00
CA VAL A 11 -4.79 10.13 4.80
C VAL A 11 -5.97 11.02 4.41
N ARG A 12 -7.09 10.44 3.95
CA ARG A 12 -8.30 11.17 3.51
C ARG A 12 -7.99 12.34 2.56
N SER A 13 -7.48 12.01 1.37
CA SER A 13 -6.87 12.91 0.37
C SER A 13 -5.39 13.19 0.62
N LEU A 14 -4.55 12.48 -0.12
CA LEU A 14 -3.11 12.62 -0.02
C LEU A 14 -2.64 13.99 -0.50
N THR A 15 -3.17 14.51 -1.61
CA THR A 15 -2.80 15.83 -2.14
C THR A 15 -3.14 16.96 -1.19
N ARG A 16 -4.33 16.92 -0.57
CA ARG A 16 -4.77 17.94 0.39
C ARG A 16 -3.88 17.97 1.64
N ASN A 17 -3.48 16.81 2.13
CA ASN A 17 -2.76 16.67 3.40
C ASN A 17 -1.25 16.39 3.18
N PHE A 18 -0.74 16.61 1.97
CA PHE A 18 0.58 16.11 1.58
C PHE A 18 1.72 16.71 2.40
N VAL A 19 1.65 18.01 2.71
CA VAL A 19 2.71 18.70 3.46
C VAL A 19 2.90 18.04 4.84
N GLU A 20 1.85 17.97 5.63
CA GLU A 20 1.87 17.35 6.97
C GLU A 20 2.22 15.86 6.91
N PHE A 21 1.62 15.11 5.97
CA PHE A 21 1.94 13.71 5.75
C PHE A 21 3.43 13.51 5.45
N SER A 22 3.99 14.30 4.53
CA SER A 22 5.39 14.16 4.10
C SER A 22 6.39 14.51 5.22
N GLU A 23 6.06 15.48 6.07
CA GLU A 23 6.88 15.80 7.25
C GLU A 23 6.90 14.62 8.24
N HIS A 24 5.73 14.02 8.52
CA HIS A 24 5.67 12.85 9.38
C HIS A 24 6.46 11.66 8.83
N VAL A 25 6.38 11.39 7.53
CA VAL A 25 7.18 10.33 6.90
C VAL A 25 8.68 10.63 7.02
N ARG A 26 9.11 11.87 6.75
CA ARG A 26 10.52 12.28 6.85
C ARG A 26 11.08 12.23 8.27
N MET A 27 10.28 12.60 9.26
CA MET A 27 10.70 12.58 10.67
C MET A 27 10.85 11.15 11.19
N ASN A 28 9.91 10.26 10.88
CA ASN A 28 9.90 8.90 11.43
C ASN A 28 10.74 7.90 10.64
N LYS A 29 10.98 8.16 9.34
CA LYS A 29 11.87 7.37 8.46
C LYS A 29 11.51 5.88 8.36
N PHE A 30 10.23 5.54 8.48
CA PHE A 30 9.70 4.18 8.31
C PHE A 30 10.14 3.58 6.97
N ASP A 31 10.43 2.29 6.92
CA ASP A 31 10.88 1.65 5.67
C ASP A 31 9.73 1.49 4.67
N PHE A 32 8.51 1.28 5.18
CA PHE A 32 7.29 1.17 4.40
C PHE A 32 6.18 2.01 5.05
N VAL A 33 5.51 2.85 4.27
CA VAL A 33 4.35 3.62 4.72
C VAL A 33 3.17 3.29 3.82
N ALA A 34 2.28 2.45 4.33
CA ALA A 34 0.99 2.18 3.71
C ALA A 34 0.06 3.39 3.88
N VAL A 35 -0.68 3.70 2.82
CA VAL A 35 -1.60 4.82 2.78
C VAL A 35 -2.92 4.35 2.20
N SER A 36 -4.00 4.61 2.91
CA SER A 36 -5.37 4.41 2.44
C SER A 36 -6.11 5.73 2.29
N GLU A 37 -7.18 5.74 1.49
CA GLU A 37 -7.94 6.95 1.15
C GLU A 37 -7.03 8.02 0.50
N THR A 38 -6.18 7.61 -0.46
CA THR A 38 -5.26 8.51 -1.16
C THR A 38 -6.00 9.56 -2.00
N TRP A 39 -7.16 9.18 -2.54
CA TRP A 39 -8.01 9.97 -3.45
C TRP A 39 -7.28 10.43 -4.72
N LEU A 40 -6.24 9.70 -5.09
CA LEU A 40 -5.51 9.92 -6.32
C LEU A 40 -6.26 9.31 -7.51
N HIS A 41 -5.98 9.82 -8.69
CA HIS A 41 -6.46 9.30 -9.96
C HIS A 41 -5.39 9.50 -11.04
N ASN A 42 -5.56 8.87 -12.20
CA ASN A 42 -4.59 8.89 -13.31
C ASN A 42 -4.22 10.29 -13.83
N GLY A 43 -5.01 11.31 -13.50
CA GLY A 43 -4.72 12.71 -13.84
C GLY A 43 -3.79 13.43 -12.86
N ILE A 44 -3.46 12.80 -11.73
CA ILE A 44 -2.52 13.31 -10.73
C ILE A 44 -1.24 12.50 -10.82
N ASP A 45 -0.20 13.15 -11.31
CA ASP A 45 1.14 12.56 -11.40
C ASP A 45 1.70 12.27 -9.99
N SER A 46 2.37 11.12 -9.83
CA SER A 46 3.02 10.75 -8.58
C SER A 46 4.12 11.71 -8.13
N HIS A 47 4.71 12.51 -9.03
CA HIS A 47 5.67 13.56 -8.69
C HIS A 47 5.08 14.64 -7.77
N ILE A 48 3.76 14.88 -7.86
CA ILE A 48 3.05 15.85 -7.00
C ILE A 48 3.08 15.40 -5.53
N VAL A 49 3.18 14.10 -5.30
CA VAL A 49 3.20 13.47 -3.98
C VAL A 49 4.51 12.72 -3.73
N ALA A 50 5.61 13.14 -4.36
CA ALA A 50 6.90 12.48 -4.19
C ALA A 50 7.54 12.84 -2.84
N ILE A 51 8.04 11.83 -2.12
CA ILE A 51 8.82 12.00 -0.90
C ILE A 51 10.24 11.55 -1.19
N GLU A 52 11.21 12.41 -0.86
CA GLU A 52 12.64 12.11 -1.04
C GLU A 52 13.02 10.79 -0.36
N ASN A 53 13.80 9.96 -1.06
CA ASN A 53 14.22 8.62 -0.62
C ASN A 53 13.09 7.58 -0.50
N TYR A 54 11.93 7.82 -1.13
CA TYR A 54 10.86 6.84 -1.27
C TYR A 54 10.40 6.70 -2.71
N ASN A 55 10.12 5.45 -3.10
CA ASN A 55 9.36 5.11 -4.28
C ASN A 55 7.90 4.93 -3.88
N PHE A 56 6.97 5.56 -4.61
CA PHE A 56 5.54 5.42 -4.32
C PHE A 56 4.87 4.50 -5.33
N LEU A 57 4.37 3.35 -4.84
CA LEU A 57 3.57 2.41 -5.62
C LEU A 57 2.11 2.54 -5.19
N ARG A 58 1.18 2.71 -6.13
CA ARG A 58 -0.22 3.02 -5.82
C ARG A 58 -1.20 2.28 -6.73
N LYS A 59 -2.43 2.12 -6.23
CA LYS A 59 -3.59 1.65 -6.99
C LYS A 59 -4.74 2.63 -6.73
N ASP A 60 -5.12 3.34 -7.78
CA ASP A 60 -6.20 4.34 -7.72
C ASP A 60 -7.55 3.67 -7.94
N ARG A 61 -8.59 4.17 -7.27
CA ARG A 61 -9.96 3.67 -7.42
C ARG A 61 -10.63 4.15 -8.73
N GLY A 62 -10.20 5.28 -9.26
CA GLY A 62 -10.81 5.91 -10.45
C GLY A 62 -12.13 6.65 -10.20
N SER A 63 -12.59 6.75 -8.95
CA SER A 63 -13.76 7.54 -8.53
C SER A 63 -13.39 8.46 -7.37
N ARG A 64 -14.34 9.29 -6.90
CA ARG A 64 -14.11 10.16 -5.73
C ARG A 64 -14.01 9.30 -4.47
N GLY A 65 -12.91 9.44 -3.73
CA GLY A 65 -12.66 8.67 -2.52
C GLY A 65 -12.05 7.30 -2.80
N GLY A 66 -11.39 6.72 -1.79
CA GLY A 66 -10.64 5.48 -1.90
C GLY A 66 -9.20 5.68 -2.37
N GLY A 67 -8.65 4.66 -3.02
CA GLY A 67 -7.26 4.55 -3.43
C GLY A 67 -6.35 4.11 -2.30
N VAL A 68 -5.36 3.28 -2.65
CA VAL A 68 -4.33 2.79 -1.73
C VAL A 68 -2.94 2.94 -2.34
N GLY A 69 -1.91 3.00 -1.49
CA GLY A 69 -0.53 3.04 -1.93
C GLY A 69 0.46 2.72 -0.82
N ILE A 70 1.71 2.45 -1.19
CA ILE A 70 2.81 2.21 -0.27
C ILE A 70 4.00 3.04 -0.73
N TYR A 71 4.48 3.92 0.15
CA TYR A 71 5.81 4.50 0.03
C TYR A 71 6.84 3.49 0.52
N VAL A 72 7.76 3.12 -0.37
CA VAL A 72 8.83 2.15 -0.13
C VAL A 72 10.15 2.90 -0.13
N LYS A 73 10.90 2.83 0.96
CA LYS A 73 12.21 3.49 1.06
C LYS A 73 13.15 2.99 -0.04
N SER A 74 13.88 3.89 -0.70
CA SER A 74 14.56 3.63 -1.98
C SER A 74 15.63 2.53 -1.95
N ASN A 75 16.11 2.13 -0.77
CA ASN A 75 17.04 1.01 -0.61
C ASN A 75 16.35 -0.37 -0.71
N TYR A 76 15.03 -0.43 -0.66
CA TYR A 76 14.25 -1.64 -0.89
C TYR A 76 13.87 -1.79 -2.37
N LYS A 77 13.95 -3.02 -2.86
CA LYS A 77 13.39 -3.40 -4.15
C LYS A 77 12.03 -4.05 -3.91
N ALA A 78 10.98 -3.43 -4.44
CA ALA A 78 9.62 -3.92 -4.32
C ALA A 78 8.95 -3.97 -5.69
N THR A 79 8.15 -5.00 -5.94
CA THR A 79 7.38 -5.14 -7.19
C THR A 79 5.97 -5.63 -6.87
N PHE A 80 5.01 -5.27 -7.72
CA PHE A 80 3.63 -5.67 -7.57
C PHE A 80 3.46 -7.20 -7.57
N ILE A 81 2.53 -7.65 -6.74
CA ILE A 81 1.86 -8.94 -6.87
C ILE A 81 0.46 -8.61 -7.38
N GLU A 82 0.18 -9.01 -8.62
CA GLU A 82 -1.14 -8.81 -9.21
C GLU A 82 -2.20 -9.60 -8.44
N GLN A 83 -3.35 -8.97 -8.26
CA GLN A 83 -4.54 -9.55 -7.63
C GLN A 83 -5.76 -9.12 -8.43
N ASP A 84 -6.78 -9.97 -8.42
CA ASP A 84 -8.06 -9.63 -8.97
C ASP A 84 -8.65 -8.39 -8.28
N VAL A 85 -9.43 -7.64 -9.06
CA VAL A 85 -10.12 -6.46 -8.55
C VAL A 85 -11.23 -6.91 -7.61
N SER A 86 -11.10 -6.57 -6.34
CA SER A 86 -12.15 -6.78 -5.34
C SER A 86 -13.28 -5.76 -5.53
N LYS A 87 -14.50 -6.21 -5.24
CA LYS A 87 -15.69 -5.34 -5.21
C LYS A 87 -15.95 -4.76 -3.82
N THR A 88 -15.31 -5.33 -2.80
CA THR A 88 -15.59 -5.07 -1.39
C THR A 88 -14.49 -4.27 -0.70
N TYR A 89 -13.26 -4.32 -1.19
CA TYR A 89 -12.13 -3.56 -0.65
C TYR A 89 -11.14 -3.16 -1.74
N GLU A 90 -10.19 -2.34 -1.33
CA GLU A 90 -9.07 -1.90 -2.14
C GLU A 90 -7.78 -2.48 -1.59
N GLN A 91 -6.89 -2.91 -2.49
CA GLN A 91 -5.67 -3.59 -2.10
C GLN A 91 -4.51 -3.31 -3.05
N LEU A 92 -3.31 -3.36 -2.48
CA LEU A 92 -2.05 -3.36 -3.21
C LEU A 92 -1.06 -4.23 -2.46
N TRP A 93 -0.39 -5.13 -3.18
CA TRP A 93 0.56 -6.09 -2.61
C TRP A 93 1.90 -5.98 -3.30
N LEU A 94 2.97 -6.01 -2.52
CA LEU A 94 4.34 -5.93 -2.98
C LEU A 94 5.16 -7.11 -2.47
N ARG A 95 5.88 -7.78 -3.36
CA ARG A 95 7.00 -8.64 -2.97
C ARG A 95 8.24 -7.78 -2.79
N VAL A 96 8.88 -7.89 -1.62
CA VAL A 96 10.13 -7.23 -1.31
C VAL A 96 11.27 -8.20 -1.55
N VAL A 97 12.24 -7.81 -2.36
CA VAL A 97 13.30 -8.70 -2.85
C VAL A 97 14.69 -8.23 -2.46
N ASP A 98 15.54 -9.18 -2.08
CA ASP A 98 16.99 -8.98 -1.94
C ASP A 98 17.72 -10.10 -2.68
N LYS A 99 18.73 -9.74 -3.49
CA LYS A 99 19.49 -10.69 -4.34
C LYS A 99 18.61 -11.71 -5.08
N ASN A 100 17.51 -11.23 -5.68
CA ASN A 100 16.51 -12.01 -6.42
C ASN A 100 15.71 -13.03 -5.58
N LYS A 101 15.76 -12.96 -4.25
CA LYS A 101 14.92 -13.75 -3.35
C LYS A 101 13.86 -12.85 -2.71
N VAL A 102 12.63 -13.34 -2.65
CA VAL A 102 11.57 -12.68 -1.87
C VAL A 102 11.90 -12.86 -0.39
N ILE A 103 11.95 -11.75 0.35
CA ILE A 103 12.27 -11.74 1.78
C ILE A 103 10.99 -11.65 2.62
N PHE A 104 10.02 -10.88 2.14
CA PHE A 104 8.67 -10.80 2.69
C PHE A 104 7.72 -10.16 1.67
N ILE A 105 6.43 -10.22 1.99
CA ILE A 105 5.37 -9.55 1.26
C ILE A 105 4.79 -8.48 2.17
N VAL A 106 4.49 -7.31 1.61
CA VAL A 106 3.74 -6.25 2.29
C VAL A 106 2.52 -5.89 1.46
N GLY A 107 1.37 -5.78 2.12
CA GLY A 107 0.12 -5.36 1.50
C GLY A 107 -0.48 -4.19 2.25
N VAL A 108 -1.23 -3.36 1.53
CA VAL A 108 -2.16 -2.39 2.12
C VAL A 108 -3.57 -2.81 1.75
N VAL A 109 -4.47 -2.83 2.74
CA VAL A 109 -5.88 -3.21 2.55
C VAL A 109 -6.79 -2.14 3.13
N TYR A 110 -7.75 -1.68 2.33
CA TYR A 110 -8.74 -0.71 2.76
C TYR A 110 -10.16 -1.17 2.43
N ARG A 111 -10.99 -1.37 3.46
CA ARG A 111 -12.41 -1.66 3.31
C ARG A 111 -13.23 -0.36 3.45
N PRO A 112 -13.94 0.09 2.42
CA PRO A 112 -14.90 1.20 2.55
C PRO A 112 -15.97 0.92 3.62
N PRO A 113 -16.43 1.96 4.34
CA PRO A 113 -17.31 1.78 5.51
C PRO A 113 -18.66 1.11 5.16
N ASN A 114 -19.16 1.33 3.94
CA ASN A 114 -20.47 0.86 3.49
C ASN A 114 -20.44 -0.55 2.86
N THR A 115 -19.32 -1.26 2.93
CA THR A 115 -19.22 -2.62 2.39
C THR A 115 -19.61 -3.65 3.45
N ASN A 116 -20.36 -4.68 3.06
CA ASN A 116 -20.63 -5.85 3.90
C ASN A 116 -19.32 -6.54 4.35
N VAL A 117 -19.19 -6.77 5.66
CA VAL A 117 -17.98 -7.32 6.28
C VAL A 117 -17.73 -8.78 5.88
N LEU A 118 -18.78 -9.60 5.75
CA LEU A 118 -18.63 -11.02 5.42
C LEU A 118 -18.15 -11.20 3.97
N ASN A 119 -18.70 -10.40 3.04
CA ASN A 119 -18.24 -10.41 1.66
C ASN A 119 -16.80 -9.92 1.55
N PHE A 120 -16.40 -8.92 2.34
CA PHE A 120 -15.01 -8.50 2.44
C PHE A 120 -14.09 -9.63 2.92
N ILE A 121 -14.45 -10.32 3.99
CA ILE A 121 -13.64 -11.42 4.53
C ILE A 121 -13.46 -12.51 3.48
N ALA A 122 -14.54 -12.92 2.80
CA ALA A 122 -14.48 -13.94 1.75
C ALA A 122 -13.54 -13.53 0.59
N GLU A 123 -13.71 -12.32 0.04
CA GLU A 123 -12.84 -11.84 -1.05
C GLU A 123 -11.39 -11.59 -0.59
N PHE A 124 -11.18 -11.32 0.70
CA PHE A 124 -9.84 -11.19 1.28
C PHE A 124 -9.16 -12.55 1.44
N GLU A 125 -9.88 -13.57 1.91
CA GLU A 125 -9.39 -14.96 1.99
C GLU A 125 -9.01 -15.50 0.62
N ASP A 126 -9.79 -15.21 -0.42
CA ASP A 126 -9.48 -15.56 -1.81
C ASP A 126 -8.17 -14.91 -2.27
N ALA A 127 -7.97 -13.62 -2.00
CA ALA A 127 -6.71 -12.95 -2.33
C ALA A 127 -5.52 -13.54 -1.55
N MET A 128 -5.72 -13.93 -0.29
CA MET A 128 -4.68 -14.58 0.51
C MET A 128 -4.29 -15.95 -0.04
N CYS A 129 -5.19 -16.69 -0.70
CA CYS A 129 -4.86 -17.93 -1.39
C CYS A 129 -3.83 -17.74 -2.52
N ASN A 130 -3.79 -16.55 -3.13
CA ASN A 130 -2.77 -16.19 -4.14
C ASN A 130 -1.45 -15.74 -3.52
N ILE A 131 -1.47 -15.22 -2.29
CA ILE A 131 -0.30 -14.60 -1.62
C ILE A 131 0.48 -15.61 -0.80
N LEU A 132 -0.21 -16.46 -0.04
CA LEU A 132 0.38 -17.46 0.85
C LEU A 132 1.38 -18.41 0.16
N PRO A 133 1.16 -18.85 -1.10
CA PRO A 133 2.12 -19.68 -1.82
C PRO A 133 3.43 -18.96 -2.16
N ILE A 134 3.44 -17.62 -2.21
CA ILE A 134 4.61 -16.81 -2.60
C ILE A 134 5.60 -16.72 -1.44
N HIS A 135 5.11 -16.42 -0.22
CA HIS A 135 5.97 -16.26 0.95
C HIS A 135 5.18 -16.36 2.26
N ARG A 136 5.82 -16.84 3.35
CA ARG A 136 5.17 -16.98 4.67
C ARG A 136 5.20 -15.70 5.51
N ASN A 137 6.24 -14.88 5.37
CA ASN A 137 6.31 -13.58 6.05
C ASN A 137 5.51 -12.57 5.23
N ILE A 138 4.30 -12.25 5.71
CA ILE A 138 3.35 -11.33 5.09
C ILE A 138 2.96 -10.29 6.12
N TYR A 139 3.10 -9.02 5.76
CA TYR A 139 2.67 -7.88 6.57
C TYR A 139 1.47 -7.23 5.88
N VAL A 140 0.31 -7.30 6.52
CA VAL A 140 -0.91 -6.64 6.02
C VAL A 140 -1.10 -5.37 6.84
N LEU A 141 -1.06 -4.23 6.15
CA LEU A 141 -1.14 -2.89 6.72
C LEU A 141 -2.53 -2.30 6.48
#